data_AF-A0A2E1X3P3-F1
#
_entry.id   AF-A0A2E1X3P3-F1
#
_cell.length_a   1.000
_cell.length_b   1.000
_cell.length_c   1.000
_cell.angle_alpha   90.00
_cell.angle_beta   90.00
_cell.angle_gamma   90.00
#
_symmetry.space_group_name_H-M   'P 1'
#
loop_
_entity.id
_entity.type
_entity.pdbx_description
1 polymer ?
#
loop_
_entity_poly.entity_id
_entity_poly.type
_entity_poly.pdbx_seq_one_letter_code
_entity_poly.pdbx_strand_id
1 'polypeptide(L)'
;MGSTRRCLSILACAALLFCGGVVVAGDCNGNGIPDDQELIVDGSMWASSVLGYSSQFSDTAWSAFQALGEPDTMTYGDIDTAWATSCADDGGGLG
;
A
#
# COMPACT_ATOMS: atom_id res chain seq x y z
N MET A 1 -43.42 -6.95 -6.58
CA MET A 1 -43.24 -5.51 -6.87
C MET A 1 -42.92 -4.77 -5.58
N GLY A 2 -41.80 -4.05 -5.55
CA GLY A 2 -41.37 -3.19 -4.43
C GLY A 2 -40.07 -2.49 -4.83
N SER A 3 -40.13 -1.18 -4.97
CA SER A 3 -39.20 -0.30 -5.68
C SER A 3 -38.29 0.47 -4.72
N THR A 4 -37.03 0.73 -5.11
CA THR A 4 -36.24 1.99 -4.97
C THR A 4 -34.73 1.65 -5.12
N ARG A 5 -33.85 2.41 -5.78
CA ARG A 5 -33.81 3.80 -6.26
C ARG A 5 -33.01 3.87 -7.57
N ARG A 6 -33.47 4.75 -8.45
CA ARG A 6 -32.78 5.18 -9.68
C ARG A 6 -31.56 6.02 -9.32
N CYS A 7 -30.44 5.79 -10.01
CA CYS A 7 -29.61 6.88 -10.50
C CYS A 7 -29.18 6.52 -11.92
N LEU A 8 -29.89 7.10 -12.88
CA LEU A 8 -29.54 7.12 -14.30
C LEU A 8 -28.81 8.45 -14.53
N SER A 9 -27.93 8.51 -15.55
CA SER A 9 -27.13 9.66 -16.02
C SER A 9 -25.88 9.96 -15.15
N ILE A 10 -24.65 9.92 -15.67
CA ILE A 10 -24.12 10.84 -16.68
C ILE A 10 -23.09 10.13 -17.59
N LEU A 11 -23.21 10.37 -18.89
CA LEU A 11 -22.26 10.07 -19.95
C LEU A 11 -21.09 11.09 -19.91
N ALA A 12 -19.89 10.66 -20.33
CA ALA A 12 -18.60 11.38 -20.42
C ALA A 12 -17.72 11.20 -19.18
N CYS A 13 -16.48 10.71 -19.26
CA CYS A 13 -15.50 10.97 -20.29
C CYS A 13 -14.83 9.70 -20.83
N ALA A 14 -14.60 9.71 -22.13
CA ALA A 14 -13.60 8.89 -22.77
C ALA A 14 -12.23 9.07 -22.08
N ALA A 15 -11.65 7.97 -21.64
CA ALA A 15 -10.21 7.78 -21.58
C ALA A 15 -9.93 6.28 -21.75
N LEU A 16 -10.12 5.80 -22.97
CA LEU A 16 -9.18 4.82 -23.50
C LEU A 16 -7.81 5.50 -23.52
N LEU A 17 -6.77 4.71 -23.22
CA LEU A 17 -5.33 5.02 -23.14
C LEU A 17 -4.86 5.57 -21.79
N PHE A 18 -4.18 4.73 -21.02
CA PHE A 18 -2.71 4.66 -21.09
C PHE A 18 -2.25 3.19 -20.95
N CYS A 19 -1.53 2.72 -21.97
CA CYS A 19 -0.59 1.59 -21.94
C CYS A 19 -1.10 0.23 -21.42
N GLY A 20 -1.73 -0.58 -22.29
CA GLY A 20 -1.40 -2.01 -22.37
C GLY A 20 -2.00 -3.02 -21.37
N GLY A 21 -3.09 -2.74 -20.65
CA GLY A 21 -3.72 -3.75 -19.79
C GLY A 21 -5.21 -3.49 -19.57
N VAL A 22 -6.02 -4.55 -19.67
CA VAL A 22 -7.41 -4.55 -19.21
C VAL A 22 -7.41 -4.20 -17.72
N VAL A 23 -8.02 -3.08 -17.34
CA VAL A 23 -8.25 -2.76 -15.93
C VAL A 23 -9.55 -3.48 -15.54
N VAL A 24 -9.44 -4.70 -15.01
CA VAL A 24 -10.57 -5.33 -14.32
C VAL A 24 -10.73 -4.59 -13.00
N ALA A 25 -11.93 -4.09 -12.71
CA ALA A 25 -12.23 -3.51 -11.40
C ALA A 25 -12.13 -4.62 -10.35
N GLY A 26 -11.22 -4.47 -9.39
CA GLY A 26 -10.90 -5.52 -8.41
C GLY A 26 -9.68 -6.37 -8.77
N ASP A 27 -8.70 -5.81 -9.47
CA ASP A 27 -7.34 -6.34 -9.58
C ASP A 27 -6.41 -5.33 -8.91
N CYS A 28 -6.10 -5.55 -7.63
CA CYS A 28 -5.30 -4.61 -6.84
C CYS A 28 -3.79 -4.80 -7.02
N ASN A 29 -3.33 -5.89 -7.63
CA ASN A 29 -1.91 -6.24 -7.80
C ASN A 29 -1.43 -6.17 -9.27
N GLY A 30 -2.34 -5.95 -10.22
CA GLY A 30 -2.06 -5.74 -11.64
C GLY A 30 -1.67 -7.02 -12.39
N ASN A 31 -2.03 -8.20 -11.88
CA ASN A 31 -1.68 -9.49 -12.49
C ASN A 31 -2.70 -9.94 -13.56
N GLY A 32 -3.80 -9.19 -13.77
CA GLY A 32 -4.84 -9.48 -14.75
C GLY A 32 -5.88 -10.49 -14.30
N ILE A 33 -5.94 -10.81 -13.01
CA ILE A 33 -6.91 -11.72 -12.38
C ILE A 33 -7.77 -10.93 -11.37
N PRO A 34 -9.10 -11.10 -11.37
CA PRO A 34 -9.95 -10.57 -10.30
C PRO A 34 -9.58 -11.15 -8.92
N ASP A 35 -9.49 -10.30 -7.89
CA ASP A 35 -9.10 -10.65 -6.51
C ASP A 35 -10.02 -11.73 -5.86
N ASP A 36 -11.23 -11.98 -6.41
CA ASP A 36 -12.16 -13.04 -5.97
C ASP A 36 -11.90 -14.43 -6.59
N GLN A 37 -10.97 -14.53 -7.55
CA GLN A 37 -10.56 -15.76 -8.21
C GLN A 37 -9.08 -16.11 -8.04
N GLU A 38 -8.32 -15.32 -7.26
CA GLU A 38 -6.92 -15.63 -6.93
C GLU A 38 -6.87 -16.89 -6.04
N LEU A 39 -6.24 -17.95 -6.53
CA LEU A 39 -5.79 -19.05 -5.69
C LEU A 39 -4.86 -18.41 -4.67
N ILE A 40 -5.29 -18.34 -3.41
CA ILE A 40 -4.59 -17.72 -2.28
C ILE A 40 -3.13 -18.21 -2.21
N VAL A 41 -2.26 -17.62 -3.01
CA VAL A 41 -0.95 -17.19 -2.58
C VAL A 41 -1.31 -15.91 -1.84
N ASP A 42 -1.49 -16.07 -0.54
CA ASP A 42 -1.71 -15.02 0.45
C ASP A 42 -1.15 -13.69 -0.07
N GLY A 43 -2.02 -12.72 -0.37
CA GLY A 43 -1.75 -11.47 -1.13
C GLY A 43 -0.72 -10.51 -0.50
N SER A 44 0.14 -11.06 0.35
CA SER A 44 1.31 -10.49 0.96
C SER A 44 2.39 -10.25 -0.09
N MET A 45 2.49 -8.99 -0.52
CA MET A 45 3.61 -8.50 -1.32
C MET A 45 4.53 -7.67 -0.44
N TRP A 46 5.79 -8.07 -0.37
CA TRP A 46 6.81 -7.37 0.42
C TRP A 46 7.91 -6.83 -0.48
N ALA A 47 8.48 -5.69 -0.09
CA ALA A 47 9.67 -5.18 -0.74
C ALA A 47 10.84 -6.15 -0.51
N SER A 48 11.66 -6.34 -1.54
CA SER A 48 12.85 -7.21 -1.49
C SER A 48 14.17 -6.45 -1.41
N SER A 49 14.13 -5.13 -1.61
CA SER A 49 15.31 -4.27 -1.51
C SER A 49 14.94 -2.83 -1.21
N VAL A 50 15.84 -2.14 -0.50
CA VAL A 50 15.79 -0.68 -0.32
C VAL A 50 16.65 -0.06 -1.42
N LEU A 51 16.05 0.77 -2.27
CA LEU A 51 16.79 1.51 -3.31
C LEU A 51 17.51 2.75 -2.74
N GLY A 52 16.96 3.32 -1.66
CA GLY A 52 17.50 4.47 -0.95
C GLY A 52 16.53 4.94 0.14
N TYR A 53 17.03 5.77 1.06
CA TYR A 53 16.26 6.38 2.13
C TYR A 53 16.69 7.84 2.30
N SER A 54 15.76 8.71 2.65
CA SER A 54 16.06 10.10 3.04
C SER A 54 16.32 10.24 4.53
N SER A 55 15.77 9.34 5.34
CA SER A 55 15.94 9.31 6.79
C SER A 55 15.76 7.89 7.32
N GLN A 56 16.60 7.54 8.28
CA GLN A 56 16.49 6.36 9.12
C GLN A 56 17.20 6.64 10.45
N PHE A 57 16.80 5.98 11.53
CA PHE A 57 17.42 6.20 12.83
C PHE A 57 18.86 5.65 12.92
N SER A 58 19.07 4.43 12.43
CA SER A 58 20.36 3.74 12.45
C SER A 58 20.46 2.75 11.30
N ASP A 59 21.67 2.28 10.98
CA ASP A 59 21.91 1.25 9.98
C ASP A 59 21.47 -0.15 10.43
N THR A 60 21.33 -0.39 11.73
CA THR A 60 21.07 -1.73 12.29
C THR A 60 19.75 -1.85 13.06
N ALA A 61 19.21 -0.74 13.55
CA ALA A 61 18.00 -0.71 14.36
C ALA A 61 17.17 0.48 13.91
N TRP A 62 15.84 0.30 13.83
CA TRP A 62 14.95 1.31 13.25
C TRP A 62 15.36 1.75 11.83
N SER A 63 15.98 0.85 11.06
CA SER A 63 16.53 1.12 9.73
C SER A 63 15.48 0.93 8.63
N ALA A 64 15.74 1.45 7.43
CA ALA A 64 14.86 1.22 6.27
C ALA A 64 14.74 -0.27 5.88
N PHE A 65 15.67 -1.11 6.34
CA PHE A 65 15.65 -2.55 6.11
C PHE A 65 14.44 -3.24 6.74
N GLN A 66 13.88 -2.66 7.81
CA GLN A 66 12.68 -3.20 8.49
C GLN A 66 11.40 -3.14 7.65
N ALA A 67 11.42 -2.45 6.51
CA ALA A 67 10.31 -2.44 5.55
C ALA A 67 10.37 -3.61 4.53
N LEU A 68 11.38 -4.47 4.62
CA LEU A 68 11.57 -5.60 3.71
C LEU A 68 11.05 -6.90 4.31
N GLY A 69 10.52 -7.77 3.45
CA GLY A 69 10.02 -9.07 3.87
C GLY A 69 8.76 -9.01 4.72
N GLU A 70 8.44 -10.15 5.33
CA GLU A 70 7.27 -10.28 6.20
C GLU A 70 7.44 -9.47 7.50
N PRO A 71 6.40 -8.79 8.00
CA PRO A 71 6.46 -8.05 9.26
C PRO A 71 6.82 -8.95 10.44
N ASP A 72 7.81 -8.53 11.22
CA ASP A 72 8.22 -9.18 12.47
C ASP A 72 7.81 -8.37 13.72
N THR A 73 7.18 -7.21 13.52
CA THR A 73 6.71 -6.31 14.58
C THR A 73 5.19 -6.20 14.58
N MET A 74 4.54 -6.88 15.52
CA MET A 74 3.07 -6.98 15.58
C MET A 74 2.43 -6.20 16.75
N THR A 75 3.24 -5.46 17.50
CA THR A 75 2.80 -4.66 18.65
C THR A 75 3.17 -3.20 18.46
N TYR A 76 2.39 -2.31 19.07
CA TYR A 76 2.64 -0.88 19.02
C TYR A 76 3.77 -0.46 19.98
N GLY A 77 4.67 0.41 19.52
CA GLY A 77 5.71 1.02 20.34
C GLY A 77 6.98 1.37 19.55
N ASP A 78 7.97 1.91 20.25
CA ASP A 78 9.32 2.11 19.72
C ASP A 78 10.11 0.81 19.81
N ILE A 79 10.10 0.05 18.72
CA ILE A 79 10.69 -1.29 18.61
C ILE A 79 11.72 -1.28 17.50
N ASP A 80 12.92 -1.79 17.77
CA ASP A 80 14.08 -1.75 16.85
C ASP A 80 13.88 -2.52 15.53
N THR A 81 12.91 -3.44 15.52
CA THR A 81 12.42 -4.18 14.35
C THR A 81 11.37 -3.43 13.52
N ALA A 82 10.94 -2.23 13.92
CA ALA A 82 10.11 -1.35 13.10
C ALA A 82 10.94 -0.23 12.46
N TRP A 83 10.57 0.26 11.28
CA TRP A 83 11.23 1.45 10.69
C TRP A 83 10.91 2.72 11.47
N ALA A 84 11.91 3.59 11.69
CA ALA A 84 11.70 4.96 12.17
C ALA A 84 12.65 5.97 11.50
N THR A 85 12.23 7.23 11.48
CA THR A 85 13.04 8.35 11.02
C THR A 85 14.19 8.67 11.99
N SER A 86 15.19 9.41 11.51
CA SER A 86 16.35 9.85 12.29
C SER A 86 16.02 10.74 13.49
N CYS A 87 14.85 11.37 13.48
CA CYS A 87 14.35 12.22 14.54
C CYS A 87 12.88 11.91 14.78
N ALA A 88 12.45 12.08 16.02
CA ALA A 88 11.03 12.07 16.37
C ALA A 88 10.33 13.25 15.69
N ASP A 89 9.05 13.08 15.38
CA ASP A 89 8.18 14.22 15.11
C ASP A 89 7.80 14.84 16.46
N ASP A 90 8.13 16.12 16.65
CA ASP A 90 7.84 16.87 17.87
C ASP A 90 6.34 17.23 18.00
N GLY A 91 5.50 16.73 17.10
CA GLY A 91 4.04 16.87 17.18
C GLY A 91 3.51 18.20 16.66
N GLY A 92 4.33 18.93 15.87
CA GLY A 92 3.89 20.12 15.16
C GLY A 92 3.16 21.16 16.02
N GLY A 93 3.62 21.39 17.25
CA GLY A 93 3.18 22.53 18.05
C GLY A 93 3.78 23.81 17.47
N LEU A 94 2.98 24.61 16.77
CA LEU A 94 3.35 25.98 16.40
C LEU A 94 3.76 26.73 17.68
N GLY A 95 5.07 26.93 17.86
CA GLY A 95 5.64 27.86 18.84
C GLY A 95 5.50 29.31 18.39
#